data_AF-A0A7X6XSG9-F1
#
_entry.id   AF-A0A7X6XSG9-F1
#
_cell.length_a   1.000
_cell.length_b   1.000
_cell.length_c   1.000
_cell.angle_alpha   90.00
_cell.angle_beta   90.00
_cell.angle_gamma   90.00
#
_symmetry.space_group_name_H-M   'P 1'
#
loop_
_entity.id
_entity.type
_entity.pdbx_description
1 polymer ?
#
loop_
_entity_poly.entity_id
_entity_poly.type
_entity_poly.pdbx_seq_one_letter_code
_entity_poly.pdbx_strand_id
1 'polypeptide(L)' 'IDGNGRIIAELGYGEKGSITQSIEVMNARSLYLLFGRYLERILFLGIVFIAAVRLFMNISRKYDKRWE' A
#
# COMPACT_ATOMS: atom_id res chain seq x y z
N ILE A 1 4.43 16.38 -12.70
CA ILE A 1 5.24 15.33 -12.04
C ILE A 1 5.57 14.27 -13.08
N ASP A 2 6.80 13.77 -13.16
CA ASP A 2 7.19 12.71 -14.11
C ASP A 2 6.78 11.30 -13.64
N GLY A 3 7.09 10.28 -14.44
CA GLY A 3 6.77 8.87 -14.13
C GLY A 3 7.50 8.29 -12.91
N ASN A 4 8.51 8.98 -12.38
CA ASN A 4 9.26 8.60 -11.18
C ASN A 4 8.85 9.42 -9.94
N GLY A 5 7.84 10.28 -10.06
CA GLY A 5 7.38 11.11 -8.95
C GLY A 5 8.15 12.43 -8.77
N ARG A 6 9.04 12.79 -9.71
CA ARG A 6 9.77 14.06 -9.66
C ARG A 6 8.91 15.22 -10.14
N ILE A 7 9.01 16.37 -9.47
CA ILE A 7 8.39 17.62 -9.94
C ILE A 7 9.19 18.13 -11.14
N ILE A 8 8.52 18.27 -12.29
CA ILE A 8 9.12 18.75 -13.54
C ILE A 8 8.76 20.21 -13.84
N ALA A 9 7.60 20.66 -13.36
CA ALA A 9 7.17 22.05 -13.34
C ALA A 9 6.15 22.23 -12.23
N GLU A 10 6.15 23.44 -11.66
CA GLU A 10 5.21 23.89 -10.64
C GLU A 10 4.87 25.36 -10.88
N LEU A 11 3.64 25.74 -10.55
CA LEU A 11 3.21 27.14 -10.48
C LEU A 11 3.25 27.52 -9.01
N GLY A 12 3.87 28.65 -8.70
CA GLY A 12 3.96 29.17 -7.33
C GLY A 12 2.58 29.27 -6.69
N TYR A 13 2.52 29.07 -5.37
CA TYR A 13 1.26 29.10 -4.64
C TYR A 13 0.62 30.51 -4.70
N GLY A 14 -0.60 30.59 -5.26
CA GLY A 14 -1.34 31.86 -5.39
C GLY A 14 -1.00 32.67 -6.64
N GLU A 15 -0.10 32.20 -7.49
CA GLU A 15 0.27 32.87 -8.75
C GLU A 15 -0.66 32.44 -9.90
N LYS A 16 -1.11 33.41 -10.72
CA LYS A 16 -1.77 33.14 -12.00
C LYS A 16 -0.74 33.12 -13.11
N GLY A 17 -0.55 31.97 -13.76
CA GLY A 17 0.35 31.81 -14.89
C GLY A 17 0.04 30.54 -15.68
N SER A 18 0.80 30.30 -16.75
CA SER A 18 0.68 29.09 -17.57
C SER A 18 1.99 28.31 -17.57
N ILE A 19 1.91 27.01 -17.33
CA ILE A 19 3.01 26.08 -17.57
C ILE A 19 2.82 25.46 -18.95
N THR A 20 3.79 25.64 -19.83
CA THR A 20 3.86 24.93 -21.11
C THR A 20 5.11 24.07 -21.10
N GLN A 21 4.93 22.77 -20.87
CA GLN A 21 6.03 21.82 -20.81
C GLN A 21 5.70 20.61 -21.69
N SER A 22 6.68 20.13 -22.46
CA SER A 22 6.55 18.88 -23.20
C SER A 22 6.59 17.72 -22.22
N ILE A 23 5.50 16.95 -22.16
CA ILE A 23 5.38 15.79 -21.26
C ILE A 23 5.60 14.53 -22.09
N GLU A 24 6.61 13.76 -21.72
CA GLU A 24 6.80 12.43 -22.31
C GLU A 24 5.79 11.45 -21.70
N VAL A 25 4.88 10.92 -22.51
CA VAL A 25 3.88 9.95 -22.07
C VAL A 25 4.52 8.56 -22.05
N MET A 26 4.94 8.13 -20.86
CA MET A 26 5.57 6.82 -20.69
C MET A 26 4.51 5.74 -20.48
N ASN A 27 4.39 4.79 -21.43
CA ASN A 27 3.55 3.61 -21.27
C ASN A 27 4.32 2.50 -20.55
N ALA A 28 4.57 2.68 -19.25
CA ALA A 28 5.30 1.73 -18.44
C ALA A 28 4.35 0.83 -17.62
N ARG A 29 4.44 -0.48 -17.82
CA ARG A 29 3.80 -1.45 -16.91
C ARG A 29 4.67 -1.62 -15.68
N SER A 30 4.34 -0.89 -14.61
CA SER A 30 5.00 -1.10 -13.31
C SER A 30 4.69 -2.50 -12.77
N LEU A 31 5.70 -3.18 -12.22
CA LEU A 31 5.53 -4.45 -11.50
C LEU A 31 4.51 -4.32 -10.36
N TYR A 32 4.45 -3.13 -9.74
CA TYR A 32 3.43 -2.81 -8.74
C TYR A 32 2.00 -2.87 -9.31
N LEU A 33 1.79 -2.31 -10.50
CA LEU A 33 0.51 -2.33 -11.21
C LEU A 33 0.12 -3.74 -11.67
N LEU A 34 1.12 -4.58 -11.98
CA LEU A 34 0.90 -5.96 -12.43
C LEU A 34 0.55 -6.91 -11.28
N PHE A 35 1.37 -6.92 -10.22
CA PHE A 35 1.22 -7.90 -9.13
C PHE A 35 1.44 -7.34 -7.72
N GLY A 36 2.02 -6.15 -7.57
CA GLY A 36 2.31 -5.57 -6.25
C GLY A 36 1.09 -5.49 -5.34
N ARG A 37 -0.06 -5.04 -5.88
CA ARG A 37 -1.32 -4.98 -5.11
C ARG A 37 -1.78 -6.35 -4.60
N TYR A 38 -1.58 -7.42 -5.37
CA TYR A 38 -1.97 -8.77 -4.94
C TYR A 38 -1.02 -9.29 -3.85
N LEU A 39 0.27 -9.02 -4.00
CA LEU A 39 1.29 -9.41 -3.03
C LEU A 39 1.08 -8.70 -1.68
N GLU A 40 0.79 -7.40 -1.68
CA GLU A 40 0.43 -6.64 -0.48
C GLU A 40 -0.76 -7.26 0.26
N ARG A 41 -1.81 -7.65 -0.48
CA ARG A 41 -2.98 -8.30 0.10
C ARG A 41 -2.67 -9.66 0.71
N ILE A 42 -1.85 -10.47 0.05
CA ILE A 42 -1.45 -11.80 0.55
C ILE A 42 -0.65 -11.65 1.85
N LEU A 43 0.31 -10.72 1.88
CA LEU A 43 1.10 -10.46 3.08
C LEU A 43 0.22 -9.97 4.23
N PHE A 44 -0.69 -9.03 3.97
CA PHE A 44 -1.61 -8.51 4.97
C PHE A 44 -2.51 -9.62 5.55
N LEU A 45 -3.12 -10.45 4.69
CA LEU A 45 -3.95 -11.56 5.12
C LEU A 45 -3.16 -12.59 5.93
N GLY A 46 -1.90 -12.86 5.56
CA GLY A 46 -1.02 -13.75 6.33
C GLY A 46 -0.79 -13.27 7.76
N ILE A 47 -0.52 -11.97 7.93
CA ILE A 47 -0.32 -11.36 9.25
C ILE A 47 -1.61 -11.46 10.09
N VAL A 48 -2.75 -11.10 9.50
CA VAL A 48 -4.06 -11.17 10.17
C VAL A 48 -4.39 -12.61 10.58
N PHE A 49 -4.11 -13.58 9.73
CA PHE A 49 -4.34 -14.99 10.01
C PHE A 49 -3.51 -15.48 11.20
N ILE A 50 -2.21 -15.18 11.22
CA ILE A 50 -1.33 -15.54 12.36
C ILE A 50 -1.83 -14.91 13.66
N ALA A 51 -2.24 -13.62 13.60
CA ALA A 51 -2.80 -12.94 14.76
C ALA A 51 -4.08 -13.60 15.27
N ALA A 52 -5.00 -13.98 14.36
CA ALA A 52 -6.25 -14.65 14.69
C ALA A 52 -6.01 -16.04 15.32
N VAL A 53 -5.11 -16.84 14.74
CA VAL A 53 -4.74 -18.15 15.29
C VAL A 53 -4.13 -18.02 16.68
N ARG A 54 -3.24 -17.05 16.88
CA ARG A 54 -2.63 -16.78 18.20
C ARG A 54 -3.67 -16.38 19.24
N LEU A 55 -4.62 -15.53 18.86
CA LEU A 55 -5.71 -15.10 19.72
C LEU A 55 -6.63 -16.27 20.07
N PHE A 56 -6.97 -17.11 19.10
CA PHE A 56 -7.77 -18.31 19.31
C PHE A 56 -7.09 -19.28 20.30
N MET A 57 -5.80 -19.58 20.12
CA MET A 57 -5.05 -20.45 21.04
C MET A 57 -5.02 -19.90 22.48
N ASN A 58 -4.85 -18.58 22.63
CA ASN A 58 -4.87 -17.94 23.95
C ASN A 58 -6.25 -18.02 24.61
N ILE A 59 -7.32 -17.86 23.83
CA ILE A 59 -8.69 -18.01 24.33
C ILE A 59 -8.94 -19.45 24.76
N SER A 60 -8.60 -20.44 23.94
CA SER A 60 -8.78 -21.86 24.26
C SER A 60 -8.02 -22.25 25.54
N ARG A 61 -6.76 -21.80 25.70
CA ARG A 61 -5.99 -21.98 26.94
C ARG A 61 -6.64 -21.33 28.17
N LYS A 62 -7.31 -20.19 27.99
CA LYS A 62 -8.00 -19.49 29.09
C LYS A 62 -9.28 -20.22 29.51
N TYR A 63 -9.99 -20.82 28.57
CA TYR A 63 -11.18 -21.62 28.86
C TYR A 63 -10.83 -22.95 29.54
N ASP A 64 -9.75 -23.61 29.10
CA ASP A 64 -9.27 -24.87 29.69
C ASP A 64 -8.98 -24.71 31.19
N LYS A 65 -8.18 -23.69 31.56
CA LYS A 65 -7.83 -23.35 32.95
C LYS A 65 -9.00 -22.88 33.83
N ARG A 66 -10.19 -22.63 33.27
CA ARG A 66 -11.35 -22.16 34.06
C ARG A 66 -12.12 -23.33 34.68
N TRP A 67 -11.96 -24.53 34.14
CA TRP A 67 -12.68 -25.73 34.58
C TRP A 67 -11.80 -26.72 35.36
N GLU A 68 -10.55 -26.35 35.67
CA GLU A 68 -9.67 -26.96 36.68
C GLU A 68 -9.84 -26.26 38.03
#